data_AF-A0A1V4MG75-F1
#
_entry.id   AF-A0A1V4MG75-F1
#
_cell.length_a   1.000
_cell.length_b   1.000
_cell.length_c   1.000
_cell.angle_alpha   90.00
_cell.angle_beta   90.00
_cell.angle_gamma   90.00
#
_symmetry.space_group_name_H-M   'P 1'
#
loop_
_entity.id
_entity.type
_entity.pdbx_description
1 polymer ?
#
loop_
_entity_poly.entity_id
_entity_poly.type
_entity_poly.pdbx_seq_one_letter_code
_entity_poly.pdbx_strand_id
1 'polypeptide(L)'
;MGKYKEFEKIIYRYTHEASELGGQAAVDTIELGHRFHFEDKDALNFLKENAVQLSESSLSRLNGDINKVIAEGIKNGAPIREITKEVKGIFNDFRGYEAERIARTEIARGTNNGALVGYDGMGIKVVEIYSNPGACPLCRARHGDLMSIDQATNTLPLHPNCYCFWLPRADITNPNVDGWKSMGDISGEIVKGLAIDTAFRRVSMAPETMVKLKTKPGHIPSPDEVRLFIETADMGFIDEAGQICLVSPAESGLWKFAPIKETEDLGNISLSGYYIGKRQLTRQLKKARKTYGF
;
A
#
# COMPACT_ATOMS: atom_id res chain seq x y z
N MET A 1 -29.60 11.18 29.14
CA MET A 1 -28.63 11.13 28.02
C MET A 1 -27.97 12.47 27.66
N GLY A 2 -28.48 13.64 28.10
CA GLY A 2 -27.91 14.96 27.76
C GLY A 2 -26.65 15.37 28.53
N LYS A 3 -26.62 15.18 29.86
CA LYS A 3 -25.51 15.64 30.72
C LYS A 3 -24.17 14.91 30.47
N TYR A 4 -24.22 13.64 30.08
CA TYR A 4 -23.01 12.85 29.76
C TYR A 4 -22.31 13.35 28.49
N LYS A 5 -23.08 13.67 27.44
CA LYS A 5 -22.54 14.27 26.21
C LYS A 5 -21.94 15.66 26.44
N GLU A 6 -22.49 16.42 27.39
CA GLU A 6 -21.98 17.73 27.76
C GLU A 6 -20.65 17.63 28.52
N PHE A 7 -20.54 16.64 29.41
CA PHE A 7 -19.30 16.32 30.10
C PHE A 7 -18.21 15.82 29.15
N GLU A 8 -18.54 14.93 28.20
CA GLU A 8 -17.63 14.49 27.15
C GLU A 8 -17.09 15.66 26.31
N LYS A 9 -17.94 16.62 25.94
CA LYS A 9 -17.51 17.83 25.22
C LYS A 9 -16.53 18.69 26.02
N ILE A 10 -16.77 18.83 27.32
CA ILE A 10 -15.89 19.60 28.20
C ILE A 10 -14.53 18.91 28.32
N ILE A 11 -14.51 17.59 28.56
CA ILE A 11 -13.28 16.80 28.62
C ILE A 11 -12.53 16.90 27.29
N TYR A 12 -13.22 16.69 26.17
CA TYR A 12 -12.61 16.76 24.85
C TYR A 12 -11.94 18.12 24.61
N ARG A 13 -12.63 19.22 24.91
CA ARG A 13 -12.10 20.57 24.74
C ARG A 13 -10.84 20.81 25.55
N TYR A 14 -10.86 20.50 26.85
CA TYR A 14 -9.68 20.72 27.70
C TYR A 14 -8.53 19.77 27.35
N THR A 15 -8.84 18.54 26.93
CA THR A 15 -7.82 17.58 26.48
C THR A 15 -7.16 18.05 25.18
N HIS A 16 -7.96 18.57 24.24
CA HIS A 16 -7.48 19.17 23.00
C HIS A 16 -6.55 20.35 23.28
N GLU A 17 -6.99 21.31 24.08
CA GLU A 17 -6.22 22.51 24.44
C GLU A 17 -4.91 22.16 25.16
N ALA A 18 -4.96 21.25 26.14
CA ALA A 18 -3.77 20.79 26.84
C ALA A 18 -2.79 20.06 25.91
N SER A 19 -3.31 19.27 24.97
CA SER A 19 -2.48 18.55 24.00
C SER A 19 -1.85 19.50 22.98
N GLU A 20 -2.57 20.53 22.52
CA GLU A 20 -2.00 21.57 21.65
C GLU A 20 -0.87 22.33 22.31
N LEU A 21 -1.08 22.77 23.55
CA LEU A 21 -0.07 23.50 24.32
C LEU A 21 1.15 22.62 24.63
N GLY A 22 0.93 21.41 25.13
CA GLY A 22 2.01 20.48 25.46
C GLY A 22 2.78 20.02 24.23
N GLY A 23 2.07 19.71 23.14
CA GLY A 23 2.67 19.33 21.87
C GLY A 23 3.48 20.46 21.24
N GLN A 24 2.98 21.69 21.26
CA GLN A 24 3.72 22.84 20.73
C GLN A 24 5.00 23.09 21.55
N ALA A 25 4.91 23.03 22.88
CA ALA A 25 6.09 23.19 23.74
C ALA A 25 7.16 22.11 23.47
N ALA A 26 6.73 20.87 23.19
CA ALA A 26 7.65 19.81 22.79
C ALA A 26 8.31 20.12 21.43
N VAL A 27 7.55 20.54 20.42
CA VAL A 27 8.10 20.90 19.09
C VAL A 27 9.07 22.07 19.15
N ASP A 28 8.75 23.10 19.94
CA ASP A 28 9.61 24.27 20.14
C ASP A 28 10.97 23.88 20.75
N THR A 29 11.01 22.78 21.52
CA THR A 29 12.24 22.28 22.15
C THR A 29 13.16 21.57 21.14
N ILE A 30 12.63 21.06 20.03
CA ILE A 30 13.38 20.22 19.07
C ILE A 30 13.95 21.07 17.91
N GLU A 31 13.80 22.40 17.93
CA GLU A 31 14.26 23.36 16.90
C GLU A 31 13.84 23.02 15.45
N LEU A 32 12.83 22.17 15.28
CA LEU A 32 12.34 21.74 13.96
C LEU A 32 11.51 22.83 13.26
N GLY A 33 11.16 23.94 13.91
CA GLY A 33 10.50 25.09 13.29
C GLY A 33 9.03 24.89 12.90
N HIS A 34 8.34 23.90 13.48
CA HIS A 34 6.96 23.55 13.13
C HIS A 34 5.93 23.90 14.21
N ARG A 35 4.66 23.91 13.80
CA ARG A 35 3.52 24.01 14.71
C ARG A 35 2.93 22.64 14.97
N PHE A 36 2.71 22.32 16.23
CA PHE A 36 1.93 21.16 16.63
C PHE A 36 0.46 21.41 16.30
N HIS A 37 -0.17 20.44 15.66
CA HIS A 37 -1.59 20.46 15.35
C HIS A 37 -2.25 19.24 15.98
N PHE A 38 -3.25 19.45 16.83
CA PHE A 38 -4.04 18.35 17.39
C PHE A 38 -5.00 17.75 16.34
N GLU A 39 -5.55 18.60 15.49
CA GLU A 39 -6.26 18.18 14.28
C GLU A 39 -5.25 17.88 13.17
N ASP A 40 -5.21 16.64 12.70
CA ASP A 40 -4.40 16.26 11.54
C ASP A 40 -5.07 16.80 10.26
N LYS A 41 -4.84 18.10 10.02
CA LYS A 41 -5.32 18.80 8.81
C LYS A 41 -4.85 18.12 7.55
N ASP A 42 -3.66 17.52 7.57
CA ASP A 42 -3.10 16.82 6.43
C ASP A 42 -3.83 15.51 6.19
N ALA A 43 -4.18 14.74 7.23
CA ALA A 43 -5.06 13.58 7.10
C ALA A 43 -6.45 13.97 6.61
N LEU A 44 -7.02 15.08 7.10
CA LEU A 44 -8.33 15.56 6.65
C LEU A 44 -8.30 16.03 5.19
N ASN A 45 -7.25 16.73 4.77
CA ASN A 45 -7.07 17.14 3.38
C ASN A 45 -6.85 15.92 2.49
N PHE A 46 -6.03 14.97 2.93
CA PHE A 46 -5.82 13.72 2.23
C PHE A 46 -7.14 12.95 2.03
N LEU A 47 -7.96 12.81 3.07
CA LEU A 47 -9.27 12.16 2.99
C LEU A 47 -10.28 12.92 2.10
N LYS A 48 -10.15 14.24 1.96
CA LYS A 48 -10.99 15.04 1.05
C LYS A 48 -10.56 14.88 -0.40
N GLU A 49 -9.26 14.83 -0.64
CA GLU A 49 -8.65 14.77 -1.98
C GLU A 49 -8.61 13.34 -2.54
N ASN A 50 -8.58 12.34 -1.66
CA ASN A 50 -8.54 10.93 -2.04
C ASN A 50 -9.89 10.27 -1.75
N ALA A 51 -10.42 9.54 -2.73
CA ALA A 51 -11.64 8.77 -2.52
C ALA A 51 -11.40 7.65 -1.50
N VAL A 52 -12.41 7.45 -0.65
CA VAL A 52 -12.42 6.51 0.47
C VAL A 52 -12.48 5.07 -0.07
N GLN A 53 -11.31 4.44 -0.29
CA GLN A 53 -11.14 3.24 -1.13
C GLN A 53 -11.91 1.99 -0.65
N LEU A 54 -11.86 1.69 0.65
CA LEU A 54 -12.59 0.57 1.24
C LEU A 54 -14.10 0.83 1.25
N SER A 55 -14.52 2.10 1.42
CA SER A 55 -15.94 2.45 1.27
C SER A 55 -16.44 2.18 -0.15
N GLU A 56 -15.68 2.57 -1.17
CA GLU A 56 -16.05 2.31 -2.57
C GLU A 56 -16.18 0.81 -2.87
N SER A 57 -15.17 0.02 -2.55
CA SER A 57 -15.21 -1.44 -2.77
C SER A 57 -16.35 -2.12 -2.00
N SER A 58 -16.66 -1.65 -0.79
CA SER A 58 -17.77 -2.17 0.01
C SER A 58 -19.13 -1.79 -0.58
N LEU A 59 -19.27 -0.58 -1.13
CA LEU A 59 -20.48 -0.15 -1.84
C LEU A 59 -20.68 -0.92 -3.15
N SER A 60 -19.61 -1.18 -3.90
CA SER A 60 -19.66 -2.01 -5.10
C SER A 60 -20.14 -3.43 -4.78
N ARG A 61 -19.66 -4.03 -3.68
CA ARG A 61 -20.12 -5.33 -3.21
C ARG A 61 -21.60 -5.30 -2.83
N LEU A 62 -22.03 -4.31 -2.04
CA LEU A 62 -23.44 -4.12 -1.68
C LEU A 62 -24.35 -4.03 -2.91
N ASN A 63 -23.96 -3.24 -3.92
CA ASN A 63 -24.72 -3.13 -5.17
C ASN A 63 -24.82 -4.47 -5.90
N GLY A 64 -23.74 -5.26 -5.92
CA GLY A 64 -23.73 -6.61 -6.47
C GLY A 64 -24.72 -7.55 -5.75
N ASP A 65 -24.70 -7.54 -4.42
CA ASP A 65 -25.58 -8.36 -3.59
C ASP A 65 -27.06 -7.99 -3.81
N ILE A 66 -27.38 -6.69 -3.88
CA ILE A 66 -28.74 -6.19 -4.16
C ILE A 66 -29.20 -6.64 -5.55
N ASN A 67 -28.37 -6.46 -6.58
CA ASN A 67 -28.70 -6.85 -7.95
C ASN A 67 -28.97 -8.34 -8.06
N LYS A 68 -28.20 -9.17 -7.34
CA LYS A 68 -28.38 -10.62 -7.30
C LYS A 68 -29.73 -11.00 -6.69
N VAL A 69 -30.07 -10.45 -5.53
CA VAL A 69 -31.37 -10.70 -4.86
C VAL A 69 -32.54 -10.29 -5.75
N ILE A 70 -32.47 -9.12 -6.39
CA ILE A 70 -33.53 -8.65 -7.29
C ILE A 70 -33.67 -9.58 -8.50
N ALA A 71 -32.56 -9.96 -9.14
CA ALA A 71 -32.57 -10.83 -10.30
C ALA A 71 -33.12 -12.23 -9.99
N GLU A 72 -32.74 -12.81 -8.85
CA GLU A 72 -33.24 -14.11 -8.38
C GLU A 72 -34.73 -14.02 -8.01
N GLY A 73 -35.15 -12.97 -7.32
CA GLY A 73 -36.54 -12.72 -6.99
C GLY A 73 -37.44 -12.59 -8.23
N ILE A 74 -37.00 -11.84 -9.25
CA ILE A 74 -37.70 -11.74 -10.53
C ILE A 74 -37.78 -13.10 -11.22
N LYS A 75 -36.66 -13.84 -11.28
CA LYS A 75 -36.58 -15.16 -11.93
C LYS A 75 -37.52 -16.18 -11.29
N ASN A 76 -37.66 -16.13 -9.97
CA ASN A 76 -38.48 -17.06 -9.19
C ASN A 76 -39.95 -16.61 -9.08
N GLY A 77 -40.32 -15.45 -9.64
CA GLY A 77 -41.66 -14.89 -9.50
C GLY A 77 -42.01 -14.51 -8.06
N ALA A 78 -41.01 -14.20 -7.23
CA ALA A 78 -41.21 -13.86 -5.83
C ALA A 78 -41.99 -12.53 -5.69
N PRO A 79 -42.91 -12.43 -4.73
CA PRO A 79 -43.63 -11.19 -4.48
C PRO A 79 -42.67 -10.08 -4.02
N ILE A 80 -42.92 -8.85 -4.46
CA ILE A 80 -42.08 -7.66 -4.15
C ILE A 80 -41.77 -7.52 -2.65
N ARG A 81 -42.71 -7.90 -1.77
CA ARG A 81 -42.52 -7.83 -0.32
C ARG A 81 -41.40 -8.75 0.17
N GLU A 82 -41.23 -9.92 -0.42
CA GLU A 82 -40.16 -10.87 -0.07
C GLU A 82 -38.81 -10.37 -0.57
N ILE A 83 -38.73 -9.94 -1.84
CA ILE A 83 -37.52 -9.30 -2.40
C ILE A 83 -37.11 -8.09 -1.55
N THR A 84 -38.07 -7.26 -1.14
CA THR A 84 -37.81 -6.10 -0.27
C THR A 84 -37.26 -6.52 1.10
N LYS A 85 -37.75 -7.63 1.67
CA LYS A 85 -37.27 -8.14 2.96
C LYS A 85 -35.83 -8.64 2.83
N GLU A 86 -35.49 -9.33 1.75
CA GLU A 86 -34.13 -9.81 1.48
C GLU A 86 -33.15 -8.66 1.23
N VAL A 87 -33.54 -7.66 0.44
CA VAL A 87 -32.74 -6.43 0.24
C VAL A 87 -32.50 -5.72 1.57
N LYS A 88 -33.51 -5.61 2.44
CA LYS A 88 -33.33 -5.05 3.80
C LYS A 88 -32.37 -5.89 4.66
N GLY A 89 -32.34 -7.21 4.46
CA GLY A 89 -31.38 -8.11 5.10
C GLY A 89 -29.93 -7.73 4.81
N ILE A 90 -29.61 -7.47 3.53
CA ILE A 90 -28.26 -7.05 3.10
C ILE A 90 -27.79 -5.81 3.89
N PHE A 91 -28.64 -4.81 4.03
CA PHE A 91 -28.31 -3.60 4.79
C PHE A 91 -28.18 -3.84 6.29
N ASN A 92 -28.87 -4.83 6.86
CA ASN A 92 -28.72 -5.19 8.27
C ASN A 92 -27.38 -5.90 8.51
N ASP A 93 -26.95 -6.76 7.59
CA ASP A 93 -25.65 -7.44 7.67
C ASP A 93 -24.48 -6.45 7.52
N PHE A 94 -24.71 -5.34 6.83
CA PHE A 94 -23.77 -4.23 6.75
C PHE A 94 -23.63 -3.44 8.07
N ARG A 95 -24.60 -3.55 8.99
CA ARG A 95 -24.53 -2.87 10.29
C ARG A 95 -23.56 -3.59 11.22
N GLY A 96 -22.94 -2.81 12.10
CA GLY A 96 -21.98 -3.33 13.08
C GLY A 96 -20.59 -3.48 12.47
N TYR A 97 -20.11 -4.71 12.33
CA TYR A 97 -18.71 -5.01 12.01
C TYR A 97 -18.25 -4.41 10.67
N GLU A 98 -19.06 -4.48 9.61
CA GLU A 98 -18.66 -3.95 8.30
C GLU A 98 -18.50 -2.42 8.32
N ALA A 99 -19.45 -1.71 8.93
CA ALA A 99 -19.34 -0.27 9.12
C ALA A 99 -18.13 0.12 9.98
N GLU A 100 -17.86 -0.61 11.07
CA GLU A 100 -16.69 -0.38 11.92
C GLU A 100 -15.38 -0.67 11.20
N ARG A 101 -15.32 -1.75 10.42
CA ARG A 101 -14.16 -2.14 9.59
C ARG A 101 -13.84 -1.07 8.56
N ILE A 102 -14.85 -0.53 7.89
CA ILE A 102 -14.69 0.59 6.95
C ILE A 102 -14.15 1.81 7.69
N ALA A 103 -14.82 2.26 8.74
CA ALA A 103 -14.41 3.44 9.50
C ALA A 103 -12.96 3.32 9.99
N ARG A 104 -12.60 2.19 10.60
CA ARG A 104 -11.23 1.93 11.08
C ARG A 104 -10.18 2.02 9.98
N THR A 105 -10.45 1.36 8.86
CA THR A 105 -9.48 1.29 7.76
C THR A 105 -9.28 2.66 7.11
N GLU A 106 -10.36 3.43 6.95
CA GLU A 106 -10.28 4.75 6.32
C GLU A 106 -9.66 5.80 7.23
N ILE A 107 -9.96 5.74 8.53
CA ILE A 107 -9.26 6.57 9.52
C ILE A 107 -7.76 6.22 9.51
N ALA A 108 -7.40 4.93 9.56
CA ALA A 108 -6.01 4.51 9.50
C ALA A 108 -5.31 4.95 8.20
N ARG A 109 -6.02 4.93 7.06
CA ARG A 109 -5.49 5.43 5.78
C ARG A 109 -5.25 6.93 5.83
N GLY A 110 -6.24 7.70 6.27
CA GLY A 110 -6.14 9.15 6.41
C GLY A 110 -5.00 9.55 7.31
N THR A 111 -4.96 9.03 8.54
CA THR A 111 -3.93 9.34 9.54
C THR A 111 -2.53 8.94 9.06
N ASN A 112 -2.37 7.77 8.44
CA ASN A 112 -1.04 7.38 7.95
C ASN A 112 -0.54 8.28 6.82
N ASN A 113 -1.40 8.67 5.88
CA ASN A 113 -0.99 9.55 4.80
C ASN A 113 -0.80 11.00 5.27
N GLY A 114 -1.63 11.48 6.21
CA GLY A 114 -1.44 12.78 6.86
C GLY A 114 -0.09 12.85 7.58
N ALA A 115 0.26 11.80 8.34
CA ALA A 115 1.57 11.70 8.98
C ALA A 115 2.73 11.79 7.97
N LEU A 116 2.62 11.12 6.82
CA LEU A 116 3.64 11.21 5.76
C LEU A 116 3.79 12.61 5.19
N VAL A 117 2.68 13.33 4.95
CA VAL A 117 2.71 14.74 4.53
C VAL A 117 3.42 15.60 5.57
N GLY A 118 3.08 15.40 6.85
CA GLY A 118 3.74 16.08 7.96
C GLY A 118 5.25 15.81 8.01
N TYR A 119 5.66 14.54 7.86
CA TYR A 119 7.08 14.17 7.83
C TYR A 119 7.81 14.78 6.65
N ASP A 120 7.18 14.84 5.46
CA ASP A 120 7.79 15.45 4.28
C ASP A 120 8.00 16.95 4.46
N GLY A 121 7.02 17.62 5.07
CA GLY A 121 7.10 19.03 5.46
C GLY A 121 8.21 19.32 6.47
N MET A 122 8.57 18.34 7.30
CA MET A 122 9.71 18.39 8.23
C MET A 122 11.05 18.04 7.56
N GLY A 123 11.07 17.77 6.26
CA GLY A 123 12.28 17.38 5.53
C GLY A 123 12.73 15.94 5.80
N ILE A 124 11.94 15.15 6.53
CA ILE A 124 12.21 13.72 6.77
C ILE A 124 11.85 12.98 5.49
N LYS A 125 12.74 12.11 4.99
CA LYS A 125 12.54 11.42 3.71
C LYS A 125 12.35 9.92 3.84
N VAL A 126 12.58 9.37 5.03
CA VAL A 126 12.52 7.93 5.32
C VAL A 126 11.61 7.67 6.51
N VAL A 127 10.80 6.62 6.37
CA VAL A 127 9.87 6.15 7.39
C VAL A 127 9.98 4.65 7.56
N GLU A 128 9.60 4.16 8.72
CA GLU A 128 9.62 2.75 9.11
C GLU A 128 8.20 2.26 9.40
N ILE A 129 7.84 1.06 8.95
CA ILE A 129 6.60 0.42 9.39
C ILE A 129 6.74 -0.03 10.85
N TYR A 130 5.89 0.52 11.71
CA TYR A 130 5.71 0.02 13.06
C TYR A 130 4.45 -0.84 13.18
N SER A 131 4.65 -2.13 13.44
CA SER A 131 3.55 -3.04 13.72
C SER A 131 3.13 -2.90 15.17
N ASN A 132 1.90 -2.47 15.41
CA ASN A 132 1.39 -2.30 16.77
C ASN A 132 1.28 -3.65 17.51
N PRO A 133 1.38 -3.73 18.86
CA PRO A 133 1.28 -4.99 19.59
C PRO A 133 -0.02 -5.74 19.26
N GLY A 134 0.09 -7.05 19.05
CA GLY A 134 -1.02 -7.89 18.58
C GLY A 134 -1.26 -7.87 17.07
N ALA A 135 -0.39 -7.20 16.29
CA ALA A 135 -0.46 -7.20 14.84
C ALA A 135 -0.52 -8.63 14.25
N CYS A 136 -1.27 -8.77 13.15
CA CYS A 136 -1.37 -10.03 12.44
C CYS A 136 0.02 -10.49 11.90
N PRO A 137 0.18 -11.78 11.54
CA PRO A 137 1.46 -12.28 11.01
C PRO A 137 2.01 -11.47 9.83
N LEU A 138 1.14 -10.98 8.94
CA LEU A 138 1.54 -10.15 7.79
C LEU A 138 2.16 -8.83 8.23
N CYS A 139 1.48 -8.10 9.11
CA CYS A 139 1.98 -6.83 9.64
C CYS A 139 3.27 -6.99 10.44
N ARG A 140 3.38 -8.05 11.27
CA ARG A 140 4.60 -8.35 12.03
C ARG A 140 5.80 -8.64 11.11
N ALA A 141 5.56 -9.33 9.99
CA ALA A 141 6.62 -9.63 9.02
C ALA A 141 7.18 -8.37 8.33
N ARG A 142 6.41 -7.28 8.31
CA ARG A 142 6.79 -5.97 7.75
C ARG A 142 7.30 -4.97 8.79
N HIS A 143 7.30 -5.34 10.07
CA HIS A 143 7.80 -4.46 11.10
C HIS A 143 9.27 -4.14 10.87
N GLY A 144 9.63 -2.86 10.94
CA GLY A 144 10.99 -2.40 10.67
C GLY A 144 11.29 -2.18 9.18
N ASP A 145 10.34 -2.40 8.27
CA ASP A 145 10.54 -2.10 6.86
C ASP A 145 10.69 -0.58 6.67
N LEU A 146 11.83 -0.16 6.11
CA LEU A 146 12.11 1.24 5.76
C LEU A 146 11.66 1.56 4.34
N MET A 147 11.04 2.72 4.16
CA MET A 147 10.54 3.22 2.87
C MET A 147 10.80 4.72 2.74
N SER A 148 10.92 5.22 1.50
CA SER A 148 10.82 6.65 1.27
C SER A 148 9.37 7.12 1.45
N ILE A 149 9.15 8.41 1.72
CA ILE A 149 7.79 8.98 1.81
C ILE A 149 6.96 8.69 0.55
N ASP A 150 7.57 8.85 -0.63
CA ASP A 150 6.93 8.52 -1.91
C ASP A 150 6.45 7.06 -1.98
N GLN A 151 7.19 6.13 -1.39
CA GLN A 151 6.83 4.70 -1.36
C GLN A 151 5.80 4.38 -0.27
N ALA A 152 5.88 5.07 0.85
CA ALA A 152 5.00 4.88 2.00
C ALA A 152 3.57 5.39 1.74
N THR A 153 3.44 6.40 0.86
CA THR A 153 2.15 6.99 0.48
C THR A 153 1.21 5.91 -0.04
N ASN A 154 -0.01 5.87 0.47
CA ASN A 154 -1.04 4.86 0.18
C ASN A 154 -0.71 3.40 0.50
N THR A 155 0.44 3.10 1.12
CA THR A 155 0.83 1.73 1.49
C THR A 155 0.13 1.23 2.75
N LEU A 156 -0.05 2.09 3.76
CA LEU A 156 -0.85 1.77 4.94
C LEU A 156 -2.27 2.32 4.79
N PRO A 157 -3.31 1.57 5.21
CA PRO A 157 -3.28 0.26 5.87
C PRO A 157 -3.00 -0.93 4.91
N LEU A 158 -2.25 -1.94 5.39
CA LEU A 158 -1.92 -3.15 4.59
C LEU A 158 -3.13 -4.04 4.26
N HIS A 159 -4.16 -4.01 5.11
CA HIS A 159 -5.37 -4.81 4.97
C HIS A 159 -6.51 -4.16 5.79
N PRO A 160 -7.77 -4.59 5.60
CA PRO A 160 -8.87 -4.13 6.44
C PRO A 160 -8.59 -4.40 7.93
N ASN A 161 -8.98 -3.47 8.81
CA ASN A 161 -8.66 -3.48 10.25
C ASN A 161 -7.16 -3.38 10.59
N CYS A 162 -6.28 -3.04 9.65
CA CYS A 162 -4.88 -2.75 9.99
C CYS A 162 -4.80 -1.45 10.79
N TYR A 163 -4.02 -1.47 11.86
CA TYR A 163 -3.77 -0.33 12.75
C TYR A 163 -2.25 -0.09 12.94
N CYS A 164 -1.45 -0.53 11.95
CA CYS A 164 -0.03 -0.20 11.89
C CYS A 164 0.15 1.27 11.48
N PHE A 165 1.31 1.82 11.82
CA PHE A 165 1.61 3.22 11.56
C PHE A 165 3.06 3.44 11.14
N TRP A 166 3.33 4.62 10.61
CA TRP A 166 4.67 5.05 10.21
C TRP A 166 5.43 5.65 11.40
N LEU A 167 6.68 5.25 11.57
CA LEU A 167 7.65 5.96 12.40
C LEU A 167 8.57 6.80 11.52
N PRO A 168 8.75 8.10 11.79
CA PRO A 168 9.68 8.92 11.05
C PRO A 168 11.12 8.55 11.43
N ARG A 169 11.99 8.40 10.42
CA ARG A 169 13.42 8.10 10.60
C ARG A 169 14.26 9.29 10.15
N ALA A 170 14.21 10.36 10.94
CA ALA A 170 14.99 11.59 10.70
C ALA A 170 16.51 11.36 10.76
N ASP A 171 16.95 10.28 11.41
CA ASP A 171 18.33 9.82 11.48
C ASP A 171 18.87 9.28 10.15
N ILE A 172 17.97 8.94 9.21
CA ILE A 172 18.33 8.41 7.89
C ILE A 172 18.21 9.52 6.84
N THR A 173 19.35 10.09 6.48
CA THR A 173 19.45 11.16 5.45
C THR A 173 19.84 10.64 4.07
N ASN A 174 20.40 9.42 4.00
CA ASN A 174 20.68 8.72 2.75
C ASN A 174 19.86 7.42 2.71
N PRO A 175 19.00 7.21 1.71
CA PRO A 175 18.19 6.00 1.58
C PRO A 175 19.00 4.71 1.25
N ASN A 176 20.32 4.80 1.08
CA ASN A 176 21.22 3.65 0.98
C ASN A 176 21.75 3.21 2.36
N VAL A 177 20.86 2.94 3.33
CA VAL A 177 21.22 2.49 4.67
C VAL A 177 20.97 0.99 4.87
N ASP A 178 21.78 0.38 5.73
CA ASP A 178 21.56 -0.97 6.23
C ASP A 178 20.17 -1.10 6.86
N GLY A 179 19.38 -2.07 6.38
CA GLY A 179 17.99 -2.29 6.79
C GLY A 179 16.93 -1.74 5.84
N TRP A 180 17.31 -1.10 4.72
CA TRP A 180 16.36 -0.69 3.68
C TRP A 180 15.65 -1.90 3.04
N LYS A 181 14.35 -2.06 3.32
CA LYS A 181 13.57 -3.25 2.94
C LYS A 181 12.41 -2.90 1.99
N SER A 182 12.77 -2.87 0.70
CA SER A 182 12.07 -3.44 -0.47
C SER A 182 10.53 -3.35 -0.68
N MET A 183 10.17 -2.99 -1.93
CA MET A 183 8.87 -3.16 -2.59
C MET A 183 8.57 -4.63 -2.96
N GLY A 184 7.75 -5.30 -2.16
CA GLY A 184 7.12 -6.57 -2.54
C GLY A 184 8.06 -7.76 -2.57
N ASP A 185 7.46 -8.95 -2.62
CA ASP A 185 8.15 -10.23 -2.71
C ASP A 185 8.12 -10.76 -4.15
N ILE A 186 9.22 -11.35 -4.64
CA ILE A 186 9.26 -12.14 -5.88
C ILE A 186 8.45 -13.42 -5.67
N SER A 187 7.60 -13.75 -6.63
CA SER A 187 6.87 -15.03 -6.66
C SER A 187 7.77 -16.22 -6.34
N GLY A 188 7.40 -16.99 -5.32
CA GLY A 188 8.12 -18.18 -4.90
C GLY A 188 8.16 -19.28 -5.96
N GLU A 189 7.20 -19.29 -6.89
CA GLU A 189 7.16 -20.22 -8.02
C GLU A 189 8.26 -19.90 -9.04
N ILE A 190 8.45 -18.61 -9.36
CA ILE A 190 9.53 -18.18 -10.24
C ILE A 190 10.89 -18.50 -9.64
N VAL A 191 11.09 -18.22 -8.35
CA VAL A 191 12.38 -18.50 -7.67
C VAL A 191 12.74 -19.98 -7.76
N LYS A 192 11.77 -20.86 -7.49
CA LYS A 192 11.94 -22.32 -7.64
C LYS A 192 12.19 -22.73 -9.09
N GLY A 193 11.39 -22.20 -10.03
CA GLY A 193 11.49 -22.54 -11.45
C GLY A 193 12.82 -22.12 -12.07
N LEU A 194 13.32 -20.95 -11.70
CA LEU A 194 14.63 -20.47 -12.09
C LEU A 194 15.78 -21.16 -11.34
N ALA A 195 15.49 -22.03 -10.35
CA ALA A 195 16.47 -22.71 -9.49
C ALA A 195 17.44 -21.74 -8.80
N ILE A 196 16.89 -20.67 -8.25
CA ILE A 196 17.62 -19.68 -7.47
C ILE A 196 17.65 -20.16 -6.02
N ASP A 197 18.84 -20.23 -5.42
CA ASP A 197 19.09 -20.77 -4.06
C ASP A 197 19.00 -19.70 -2.94
N THR A 198 18.54 -18.49 -3.26
CA THR A 198 18.58 -17.38 -2.31
C THR A 198 17.48 -17.49 -1.24
N ALA A 199 17.88 -17.28 0.02
CA ALA A 199 16.99 -17.32 1.20
C ALA A 199 16.01 -16.13 1.27
N PHE A 200 16.24 -15.07 0.49
CA PHE A 200 15.47 -13.83 0.53
C PHE A 200 14.78 -13.55 -0.80
N ARG A 201 13.46 -13.39 -0.76
CA ARG A 201 12.58 -13.16 -1.93
C ARG A 201 12.09 -11.72 -2.06
N ARG A 202 12.79 -10.75 -1.49
CA ARG A 202 12.31 -9.36 -1.45
C ARG A 202 12.86 -8.56 -2.63
N VAL A 203 12.23 -7.44 -2.99
CA VAL A 203 12.65 -6.59 -4.11
C VAL A 203 12.72 -5.12 -3.74
N SER A 204 13.89 -4.50 -3.67
CA SER A 204 13.96 -3.03 -3.44
C SER A 204 14.09 -2.23 -4.73
N MET A 205 13.76 -0.95 -4.66
CA MET A 205 14.01 0.01 -5.73
C MET A 205 14.66 1.24 -5.11
N ALA A 206 15.83 1.62 -5.64
CA ALA A 206 16.56 2.80 -5.17
C ALA A 206 15.78 4.09 -5.49
N PRO A 207 15.77 5.11 -4.62
CA PRO A 207 15.03 6.35 -4.88
C PRO A 207 15.52 7.12 -6.11
N GLU A 208 16.81 7.04 -6.46
CA GLU A 208 17.32 7.59 -7.73
C GLU A 208 16.65 6.95 -8.94
N THR A 209 16.39 5.63 -8.88
CA THR A 209 15.64 4.92 -9.90
C THR A 209 14.21 5.43 -9.97
N MET A 210 13.58 5.71 -8.82
CA MET A 210 12.22 6.25 -8.78
C MET A 210 12.11 7.64 -9.42
N VAL A 211 13.10 8.52 -9.19
CA VAL A 211 13.19 9.83 -9.85
C VAL A 211 13.43 9.68 -11.36
N LYS A 212 14.31 8.75 -11.77
CA LYS A 212 14.55 8.43 -13.20
C LYS A 212 13.32 7.82 -13.88
N LEU A 213 12.48 7.09 -13.14
CA LEU A 213 11.21 6.53 -13.65
C LEU A 213 10.17 7.63 -13.88
N LYS A 214 10.11 8.68 -13.06
CA LYS A 214 9.20 9.82 -13.29
C LYS A 214 9.53 10.64 -14.55
N THR A 215 10.74 10.49 -15.12
CA THR A 215 11.28 11.42 -16.15
C THR A 215 11.52 10.80 -17.53
N LYS A 216 11.26 9.51 -17.75
CA LYS A 216 11.49 8.83 -19.05
C LYS A 216 10.23 8.80 -19.94
N PRO A 217 10.38 8.97 -21.27
CA PRO A 217 9.26 8.87 -22.21
C PRO A 217 8.87 7.40 -22.47
N GLY A 218 7.65 7.04 -22.09
CA GLY A 218 7.03 5.72 -22.18
C GLY A 218 6.02 5.56 -21.04
N HIS A 219 4.99 4.71 -21.19
CA HIS A 219 4.12 4.40 -20.06
C HIS A 219 4.96 3.63 -19.03
N ILE A 220 5.18 4.22 -17.86
CA ILE A 220 6.00 3.63 -16.80
C ILE A 220 5.02 3.21 -15.71
N PRO A 221 5.02 1.92 -15.33
CA PRO A 221 4.09 1.44 -14.33
C PRO A 221 4.35 2.13 -12.99
N SER A 222 3.27 2.43 -12.25
CA SER A 222 3.38 3.03 -10.92
C SER A 222 4.13 2.09 -9.96
N PRO A 223 4.65 2.60 -8.83
CA PRO A 223 5.26 1.76 -7.79
C PRO A 223 4.38 0.58 -7.38
N ASP A 224 3.08 0.81 -7.24
CA ASP A 224 2.09 -0.22 -6.91
C ASP A 224 1.89 -1.24 -8.04
N GLU A 225 1.91 -0.80 -9.30
CA GLU A 225 1.80 -1.68 -10.46
C GLU A 225 3.04 -2.55 -10.63
N VAL A 226 4.23 -1.99 -10.37
CA VAL A 226 5.50 -2.73 -10.38
C VAL A 226 5.51 -3.76 -9.26
N ARG A 227 5.07 -3.37 -8.06
CA ARG A 227 4.95 -4.27 -6.91
C ARG A 227 3.97 -5.40 -7.20
N LEU A 228 2.75 -5.10 -7.65
CA LEU A 228 1.75 -6.10 -7.99
C LEU A 228 2.27 -7.06 -9.06
N PHE A 229 2.94 -6.52 -10.08
CA PHE A 229 3.57 -7.33 -11.12
C PHE A 229 4.64 -8.28 -10.56
N ILE A 230 5.54 -7.80 -9.70
CA ILE A 230 6.59 -8.63 -9.10
C ILE A 230 5.99 -9.76 -8.23
N GLU A 231 4.97 -9.43 -7.44
CA GLU A 231 4.29 -10.38 -6.55
C GLU A 231 3.50 -11.44 -7.33
N THR A 232 2.95 -11.08 -8.50
CA THR A 232 2.07 -11.95 -9.30
C THR A 232 2.71 -12.54 -10.54
N ALA A 233 3.98 -12.21 -10.83
CA ALA A 233 4.67 -12.74 -11.99
C ALA A 233 4.74 -14.27 -11.91
N ASP A 234 4.34 -14.91 -13.00
CA ASP A 234 4.39 -16.35 -13.27
C ASP A 234 5.47 -16.71 -14.31
N MET A 235 6.02 -15.71 -15.00
CA MET A 235 7.05 -15.88 -16.02
C MET A 235 8.33 -15.12 -15.69
N GLY A 236 9.46 -15.71 -16.06
CA GLY A 236 10.76 -15.08 -15.88
C GLY A 236 11.90 -15.82 -16.58
N PHE A 237 13.04 -15.17 -16.70
CA PHE A 237 14.23 -15.76 -17.31
C PHE A 237 15.51 -15.18 -16.70
N ILE A 238 16.63 -15.89 -16.87
CA ILE A 238 17.97 -15.41 -16.55
C ILE A 238 18.64 -15.02 -17.87
N ASP A 239 19.06 -13.77 -17.99
CA ASP A 239 19.68 -13.25 -19.21
C ASP A 239 21.13 -13.74 -19.40
N GLU A 240 21.78 -13.32 -20.50
CA GLU A 240 23.18 -13.68 -20.81
C GLU A 240 24.18 -13.21 -19.74
N ALA A 241 23.86 -12.15 -18.99
CA ALA A 241 24.71 -11.59 -17.94
C ALA A 241 24.48 -12.27 -16.58
N GLY A 242 23.48 -13.17 -16.47
CA GLY A 242 23.09 -13.79 -15.22
C GLY A 242 22.06 -12.98 -14.43
N GLN A 243 21.49 -11.92 -15.03
CA GLN A 243 20.47 -11.11 -14.41
C GLN A 243 19.10 -11.78 -14.49
N ILE A 244 18.38 -11.81 -13.38
CA ILE A 244 17.01 -12.35 -13.33
C ILE A 244 16.06 -11.31 -13.93
N CYS A 245 15.16 -11.71 -14.81
CA CYS A 245 14.17 -10.83 -15.43
C CYS A 245 12.78 -11.43 -15.25
N LEU A 246 11.90 -10.72 -14.55
CA LEU A 246 10.49 -11.08 -14.45
C LEU A 246 9.74 -10.49 -15.64
N VAL A 247 8.72 -11.21 -16.12
CA VAL A 247 7.82 -10.71 -17.16
C VAL A 247 6.39 -11.15 -16.93
N SER A 248 5.45 -10.39 -17.47
CA SER A 248 4.02 -10.72 -17.44
C SER A 248 3.33 -10.10 -18.66
N PRO A 249 2.24 -10.67 -19.19
CA PRO A 249 1.52 -10.07 -20.30
C PRO A 249 0.91 -8.74 -19.86
N ALA A 250 0.90 -7.75 -20.76
CA ALA A 250 0.15 -6.53 -20.57
C ALA A 250 -0.98 -6.42 -21.60
N GLU A 251 -1.96 -5.57 -21.31
CA GLU A 251 -2.94 -5.14 -22.30
C GLU A 251 -2.21 -4.41 -23.45
N SER A 252 -2.78 -4.42 -24.66
CA SER A 252 -2.23 -3.81 -25.90
C SER A 252 -1.04 -4.50 -26.61
N GLY A 253 -0.70 -5.75 -26.25
CA GLY A 253 0.35 -6.52 -26.95
C GLY A 253 1.78 -6.15 -26.53
N LEU A 254 1.90 -5.34 -25.48
CA LEU A 254 3.12 -5.09 -24.72
C LEU A 254 3.27 -6.14 -23.60
N TRP A 255 4.44 -6.16 -22.98
CA TRP A 255 4.77 -7.05 -21.86
C TRP A 255 5.31 -6.21 -20.71
N LYS A 256 4.90 -6.51 -19.48
CA LYS A 256 5.57 -5.97 -18.29
C LYS A 256 6.91 -6.66 -18.14
N PHE A 257 7.93 -5.89 -17.78
CA PHE A 257 9.30 -6.37 -17.64
C PHE A 257 9.96 -5.71 -16.42
N ALA A 258 10.55 -6.52 -15.54
CA ALA A 258 11.34 -6.05 -14.40
C ALA A 258 12.65 -6.83 -14.31
N PRO A 259 13.81 -6.19 -14.56
CA PRO A 259 15.11 -6.77 -14.29
C PRO A 259 15.43 -6.68 -12.79
N ILE A 260 15.87 -7.80 -12.25
CA ILE A 260 16.19 -8.05 -10.86
C ILE A 260 17.70 -8.26 -10.75
N LYS A 261 18.35 -7.47 -9.91
CA LYS A 261 19.78 -7.53 -9.64
C LYS A 261 20.02 -8.11 -8.25
N GLU A 262 20.89 -9.09 -8.15
CA GLU A 262 21.38 -9.59 -6.87
C GLU A 262 22.40 -8.62 -6.27
N THR A 263 22.29 -8.35 -4.97
CA THR A 263 23.22 -7.54 -4.20
C THR A 263 23.69 -8.30 -2.97
N GLU A 264 24.97 -8.12 -2.64
CA GLU A 264 25.65 -8.83 -1.54
C GLU A 264 24.99 -8.59 -0.18
N ASP A 265 24.46 -7.38 0.04
CA ASP A 265 23.93 -6.97 1.36
C ASP A 265 22.40 -7.08 1.50
N LEU A 266 21.65 -7.12 0.38
CA LEU A 266 20.19 -6.92 0.39
C LEU A 266 19.40 -7.98 -0.39
N GLY A 267 20.06 -8.97 -1.00
CA GLY A 267 19.42 -9.99 -1.82
C GLY A 267 19.03 -9.45 -3.20
N ASN A 268 17.81 -9.72 -3.67
CA ASN A 268 17.38 -9.33 -5.02
C ASN A 268 16.74 -7.92 -5.04
N ILE A 269 17.06 -7.08 -6.02
CA ILE A 269 16.61 -5.68 -6.15
C ILE A 269 16.04 -5.46 -7.55
N SER A 270 14.85 -4.87 -7.68
CA SER A 270 14.30 -4.48 -8.98
C SER A 270 14.93 -3.16 -9.38
N LEU A 271 15.60 -3.17 -10.53
CA LEU A 271 16.26 -1.98 -11.03
C LEU A 271 15.29 -1.01 -11.71
N SER A 272 14.13 -1.47 -12.22
CA SER A 272 13.07 -0.66 -12.84
C SER A 272 11.99 -1.54 -13.50
N GLY A 273 10.70 -1.30 -13.25
CA GLY A 273 9.63 -1.91 -14.05
C GLY A 273 9.29 -1.06 -15.29
N TYR A 274 9.15 -1.66 -16.46
CA TYR A 274 8.70 -0.98 -17.68
C TYR A 274 7.98 -1.92 -18.66
N TYR A 275 7.28 -1.35 -19.64
CA TYR A 275 6.67 -2.13 -20.72
C TYR A 275 7.67 -2.37 -21.86
N ILE A 276 7.78 -3.61 -22.33
CA ILE A 276 8.63 -4.03 -23.44
C ILE A 276 7.78 -4.60 -24.58
N GLY A 277 8.18 -4.32 -25.83
CA GLY A 277 7.51 -4.86 -27.01
C GLY A 277 7.81 -6.35 -27.23
N LYS A 278 6.84 -7.11 -27.76
CA LYS A 278 6.96 -8.55 -28.03
C LYS A 278 8.23 -8.94 -28.79
N ARG A 279 8.60 -8.20 -29.85
CA ARG A 279 9.81 -8.47 -30.66
C ARG A 279 11.10 -8.39 -29.82
N GLN A 280 11.17 -7.40 -28.93
CA GLN A 280 12.34 -7.19 -28.10
C GLN A 280 12.44 -8.26 -27.00
N LEU A 281 11.31 -8.63 -26.40
CA LEU A 281 11.25 -9.74 -25.44
C LEU A 281 11.68 -11.06 -26.08
N THR A 282 11.13 -11.42 -27.25
CA THR A 282 11.50 -12.65 -27.95
C THR A 282 13.00 -12.72 -28.25
N ARG A 283 13.63 -11.58 -28.56
CA ARG A 283 15.09 -11.52 -28.78
C ARG A 283 15.87 -11.83 -27.50
N GLN A 284 15.42 -11.32 -26.35
CA GLN A 284 16.07 -11.61 -25.07
C GLN A 284 15.87 -13.07 -24.64
N LEU A 285 14.68 -13.65 -24.86
CA LEU A 285 14.40 -15.04 -24.54
C LEU A 285 15.27 -16.03 -25.32
N LYS A 286 15.53 -15.76 -26.60
CA LYS A 286 16.45 -16.57 -27.41
C LYS A 286 17.88 -16.60 -26.88
N LYS A 287 18.24 -15.58 -26.11
CA LYS A 287 19.56 -15.36 -25.52
C LYS A 287 19.59 -15.76 -24.04
N ALA A 288 18.45 -16.13 -23.46
CA ALA A 288 18.36 -16.44 -22.04
C ALA A 288 19.12 -17.72 -21.70
N ARG A 289 19.85 -17.71 -20.58
CA ARG A 289 20.49 -18.89 -20.01
C ARG A 289 19.46 -19.90 -19.51
N LYS A 290 18.35 -19.40 -18.97
CA LYS A 290 17.26 -20.20 -18.42
C LYS A 290 15.95 -19.43 -18.51
N THR A 291 14.85 -20.12 -18.77
CA THR A 291 13.51 -19.55 -18.86
C THR A 291 12.54 -20.32 -17.97
N TYR A 292 11.45 -19.66 -17.56
CA TYR A 292 10.37 -20.22 -16.77
C TYR A 292 9.04 -19.59 -17.18
N GLY A 293 8.01 -20.42 -17.34
CA GLY A 293 6.63 -19.98 -17.64
C GLY A 293 6.34 -19.58 -19.09
N PHE A 294 7.29 -19.69 -20.02
CA PHE A 294 7.11 -19.36 -21.44
C PHE A 294 6.68 -20.55 -22.30
#